data_AF-A0A239TTF3-F1
#
_entry.id   AF-A0A239TTF3-F1
#
_cell.length_a   1.000
_cell.length_b   1.000
_cell.length_c   1.000
_cell.angle_alpha   90.00
_cell.angle_beta   90.00
_cell.angle_gamma   90.00
#
_symmetry.space_group_name_H-M   'P 1'
#
loop_
_entity.id
_entity.type
_entity.pdbx_description
1 polymer ?
#
loop_
_entity_poly.entity_id
_entity_poly.type
_entity_poly.pdbx_seq_one_letter_code
_entity_poly.pdbx_strand_id
1 'polypeptide(L)'
;MDYKQESFFKDLLVNETYYIAVKDKKIVRKEVDNKYYPCFWTEKEIAEAYFKDNHQSYDKIISRDIDRFVTCEMDDLFDKGDEVLVNVTDTVQGHFIDIYDFTKALMSELDRIRTVEFSRITARTDEVFGLTDKGSKQFIIISENGESKPNMMPVWSDFKSAEKVRDEDFEECEVQEVEGEVFSDWLEKLRDNDEGVGINLKPGVVGTIVSAQTLKNELSY
;
A
#
# COMPACT_ATOMS: atom_id res chain seq x y z
N MET A 1 11.60 -8.88 -15.97
CA MET A 1 12.71 -8.01 -15.50
C MET A 1 12.75 -8.10 -13.99
N ASP A 2 13.91 -8.16 -13.34
CA ASP A 2 13.98 -8.14 -11.87
C ASP A 2 13.99 -6.69 -11.38
N TYR A 3 12.81 -6.14 -11.11
CA TYR A 3 12.66 -4.74 -10.68
C TYR A 3 13.34 -4.46 -9.33
N LYS A 4 13.60 -5.46 -8.50
CA LYS A 4 14.11 -5.28 -7.12
C LYS A 4 15.50 -4.65 -7.06
N GLN A 5 16.26 -4.70 -8.14
CA GLN A 5 17.59 -4.10 -8.22
C GLN A 5 17.56 -2.63 -8.66
N GLU A 6 16.44 -2.17 -9.22
CA GLU A 6 16.30 -0.80 -9.72
C GLU A 6 16.15 0.19 -8.56
N SER A 7 16.73 1.40 -8.72
CA SER A 7 16.66 2.43 -7.67
C SER A 7 15.23 2.90 -7.44
N PHE A 8 14.45 3.11 -8.51
CA PHE A 8 13.06 3.56 -8.42
C PHE A 8 12.17 2.58 -7.64
N PHE A 9 12.47 1.28 -7.70
CA PHE A 9 11.74 0.27 -6.91
C PHE A 9 11.99 0.49 -5.42
N LYS A 10 13.25 0.72 -5.02
CA LYS A 10 13.62 0.99 -3.63
C LYS A 10 13.05 2.31 -3.12
N ASP A 11 13.05 3.34 -3.95
CA ASP A 11 12.44 4.64 -3.59
C ASP A 11 10.96 4.48 -3.26
N LEU A 12 10.24 3.68 -4.06
CA LEU A 12 8.81 3.42 -3.85
C LEU A 12 8.54 2.53 -2.63
N LEU A 13 9.45 1.62 -2.27
CA LEU A 13 9.34 0.87 -1.02
C LEU A 13 9.44 1.77 0.22
N VAL A 14 10.28 2.82 0.15
CA VAL A 14 10.50 3.72 1.30
C VAL A 14 9.41 4.77 1.40
N ASN A 15 9.03 5.37 0.27
CA ASN A 15 8.13 6.52 0.26
C ASN A 15 6.65 6.12 0.12
N GLU A 16 6.38 4.92 -0.41
CA GLU A 16 5.04 4.41 -0.71
C GLU A 16 4.17 5.39 -1.54
N THR A 17 4.83 6.31 -2.24
CA THR A 17 4.22 7.42 -2.96
C THR A 17 4.93 7.60 -4.29
N TYR A 18 4.14 7.83 -5.34
CA TYR A 18 4.65 8.23 -6.65
C TYR A 18 4.00 9.54 -7.09
N TYR A 19 4.55 10.14 -8.14
CA TYR A 19 4.14 11.41 -8.69
C TYR A 19 3.73 11.27 -10.14
N ILE A 20 2.65 11.94 -10.50
CA ILE A 20 2.18 12.07 -11.87
C ILE A 20 1.99 13.54 -12.22
N ALA A 21 2.35 13.90 -13.44
CA ALA A 21 1.95 15.18 -14.00
C ALA A 21 0.60 15.05 -14.69
N VAL A 22 -0.26 16.06 -14.52
CA VAL A 22 -1.54 16.13 -15.21
C VAL A 22 -1.62 17.37 -16.09
N LYS A 23 -2.30 17.22 -17.22
CA LYS A 23 -2.68 18.29 -18.12
C LYS A 23 -4.09 18.03 -18.63
N ASP A 24 -4.96 19.04 -18.59
CA ASP A 24 -6.37 18.93 -19.00
C ASP A 24 -7.10 17.77 -18.29
N LYS A 25 -6.80 17.60 -16.99
CA LYS A 25 -7.30 16.50 -16.12
C LYS A 25 -6.88 15.09 -16.56
N LYS A 26 -5.89 14.93 -17.44
CA LYS A 26 -5.36 13.64 -17.89
C LYS A 26 -3.89 13.49 -17.49
N ILE A 27 -3.46 12.25 -17.26
CA ILE A 27 -2.06 11.93 -17.00
C ILE A 27 -1.22 12.29 -18.24
N VAL A 28 -0.11 12.99 -18.03
CA VAL A 28 0.84 13.29 -19.10
C VAL A 28 1.45 11.99 -19.62
N ARG A 29 1.53 11.87 -20.94
CA ARG A 29 2.13 10.74 -21.63
C ARG A 29 3.29 11.20 -22.51
N LYS A 30 4.33 10.37 -22.62
CA LYS A 30 5.47 10.58 -23.51
C LYS A 30 5.36 9.67 -24.72
N GLU A 31 5.64 10.24 -25.89
CA GLU A 31 5.73 9.47 -27.13
C GLU A 31 7.11 8.79 -27.23
N VAL A 32 7.10 7.47 -27.42
CA VAL A 32 8.27 6.65 -27.74
C VAL A 32 7.85 5.66 -28.82
N ASP A 33 8.59 5.61 -29.94
CA ASP A 33 8.32 4.72 -31.07
C ASP A 33 6.85 4.73 -31.55
N ASN A 34 6.27 5.94 -31.68
CA ASN A 34 4.87 6.19 -32.05
C ASN A 34 3.81 5.62 -31.08
N LYS A 35 4.18 5.33 -29.83
CA LYS A 35 3.29 4.93 -28.75
C LYS A 35 3.37 5.92 -27.60
N TYR A 36 2.24 6.16 -26.93
CA TYR A 36 2.15 7.11 -25.82
C TYR A 36 2.09 6.39 -24.47
N TYR A 37 3.14 6.53 -23.69
CA TYR A 37 3.29 5.88 -22.39
C TYR A 37 3.03 6.87 -21.25
N PRO A 38 2.22 6.51 -20.24
CA PRO A 38 2.08 7.32 -19.02
C PRO A 38 3.40 7.48 -18.29
N CYS A 39 3.67 8.69 -17.78
CA CYS A 39 4.92 8.99 -17.07
C CYS A 39 4.69 9.08 -15.55
N PHE A 40 5.52 8.35 -14.82
CA PHE A 40 5.48 8.22 -13.37
C PHE A 40 6.85 8.62 -12.81
N TRP A 41 6.88 9.26 -11.64
CA TRP A 41 8.12 9.65 -10.97
C TRP A 41 8.11 9.23 -9.51
N THR A 42 9.27 8.85 -9.00
CA THR A 42 9.46 8.51 -7.57
C THR A 42 9.77 9.74 -6.71
N GLU A 43 10.26 10.81 -7.35
CA GLU A 43 10.55 12.09 -6.72
C GLU A 43 9.88 13.23 -7.47
N LYS A 44 9.38 14.22 -6.73
CA LYS A 44 8.67 15.36 -7.30
C LYS A 44 9.60 16.27 -8.08
N GLU A 45 10.82 16.44 -7.58
CA GLU A 45 11.86 17.30 -8.13
C GLU A 45 12.30 16.81 -9.52
N ILE A 46 12.36 15.49 -9.72
CA ILE A 46 12.68 14.89 -11.02
C ILE A 46 11.57 15.20 -12.03
N ALA A 47 10.30 15.08 -11.62
CA ALA A 47 9.17 15.44 -12.48
C ALA A 47 9.19 16.93 -12.84
N GLU A 48 9.37 17.82 -11.87
CA GLU A 48 9.42 19.27 -12.09
C GLU A 48 10.57 19.67 -13.04
N ALA A 49 11.76 19.08 -12.86
CA ALA A 49 12.91 19.30 -13.74
C ALA A 49 12.62 18.87 -15.18
N TYR A 50 12.02 17.68 -15.37
CA TYR A 50 11.66 17.18 -16.70
C TYR A 50 10.81 18.18 -17.49
N PHE A 51 9.75 18.74 -16.88
CA PHE A 51 8.88 19.69 -17.58
C PHE A 51 9.56 21.05 -17.83
N LYS A 52 10.37 21.50 -16.87
CA LYS A 52 11.13 22.75 -16.99
C LYS A 52 12.11 22.69 -18.15
N ASP A 53 12.89 21.63 -18.24
CA ASP A 53 13.97 21.51 -19.23
C ASP A 53 13.43 21.22 -20.64
N ASN A 54 12.33 20.46 -20.74
CA ASN A 54 11.68 20.14 -22.00
C ASN A 54 10.66 21.18 -22.47
N HIS A 55 10.49 22.29 -21.74
CA HIS A 55 9.51 23.35 -22.03
C HIS A 55 8.09 22.80 -22.25
N GLN A 56 7.75 21.70 -21.56
CA GLN A 56 6.45 21.06 -21.67
C GLN A 56 5.47 21.67 -20.66
N SER A 57 4.28 22.05 -21.12
CA SER A 57 3.22 22.54 -20.25
C SER A 57 2.58 21.39 -19.46
N TYR A 58 2.36 21.59 -18.17
CA TYR A 58 1.53 20.75 -17.30
C TYR A 58 0.74 21.66 -16.35
N ASP A 59 -0.40 21.19 -15.83
CA ASP A 59 -1.23 21.98 -14.92
C ASP A 59 -0.71 21.88 -13.49
N LYS A 60 -0.38 20.66 -13.06
CA LYS A 60 0.19 20.35 -11.74
C LYS A 60 0.81 18.96 -11.70
N ILE A 61 1.73 18.77 -10.75
CA ILE A 61 2.20 17.45 -10.32
C ILE A 61 1.44 17.05 -9.07
N ILE A 62 0.95 15.81 -9.05
CA ILE A 62 0.13 15.25 -7.98
C ILE A 62 0.86 14.05 -7.38
N SER A 63 0.91 13.98 -6.05
CA SER A 63 1.34 12.78 -5.33
C SER A 63 0.21 11.75 -5.22
N ARG A 64 0.58 10.47 -5.28
CA ARG A 64 -0.33 9.33 -5.23
C ARG A 64 0.25 8.27 -4.31
N ASP A 65 -0.59 7.80 -3.39
CA ASP A 65 -0.28 6.69 -2.49
C ASP A 65 -0.40 5.36 -3.24
N ILE A 66 0.54 4.45 -3.01
CA ILE A 66 0.62 3.17 -3.73
C ILE A 66 -0.52 2.22 -3.33
N ASP A 67 -0.89 2.16 -2.05
CA ASP A 67 -1.97 1.28 -1.59
C ASP A 67 -3.30 1.71 -2.21
N ARG A 68 -3.54 3.03 -2.27
CA ARG A 68 -4.71 3.59 -2.95
C ARG A 68 -4.70 3.31 -4.43
N PHE A 69 -3.54 3.45 -5.09
CA PHE A 69 -3.42 3.16 -6.51
C PHE A 69 -3.80 1.71 -6.80
N VAL A 70 -3.21 0.76 -6.07
CA VAL A 70 -3.47 -0.67 -6.26
C VAL A 70 -4.90 -1.06 -5.88
N THR A 71 -5.47 -0.45 -4.83
CA THR A 71 -6.82 -0.81 -4.35
C THR A 71 -7.92 -0.23 -5.23
N CYS A 72 -7.79 1.02 -5.67
CA CYS A 72 -8.92 1.79 -6.21
C CYS A 72 -8.74 2.30 -7.64
N GLU A 73 -7.50 2.47 -8.11
CA GLU A 73 -7.24 3.23 -9.33
C GLU A 73 -6.66 2.38 -10.46
N MET A 74 -5.95 1.28 -10.13
CA MET A 74 -5.20 0.49 -11.11
C MET A 74 -6.11 -0.10 -12.20
N ASP A 75 -7.18 -0.80 -11.83
CA ASP A 75 -8.10 -1.45 -12.77
C ASP A 75 -8.95 -0.45 -13.59
N ASP A 76 -9.12 0.77 -13.08
CA ASP A 76 -9.82 1.85 -13.79
C ASP A 76 -8.90 2.56 -14.81
N LEU A 77 -7.59 2.57 -14.56
CA LEU A 77 -6.62 3.34 -15.32
C LEU A 77 -5.79 2.51 -16.31
N PHE A 78 -5.64 1.20 -16.07
CA PHE A 78 -4.71 0.33 -16.79
C PHE A 78 -5.32 -1.04 -17.08
N ASP A 79 -4.96 -1.60 -18.24
CA ASP A 79 -5.21 -2.98 -18.59
C ASP A 79 -3.97 -3.86 -18.31
N LYS A 80 -4.17 -5.17 -18.14
CA LYS A 80 -3.04 -6.12 -17.99
C LYS A 80 -2.12 -6.06 -19.21
N GLY A 81 -0.82 -5.89 -18.96
CA GLY A 81 0.19 -5.71 -20.01
C GLY A 81 0.46 -4.26 -20.39
N ASP A 82 -0.25 -3.30 -19.80
CA ASP A 82 0.08 -1.89 -19.98
C ASP A 82 1.44 -1.55 -19.37
N GLU A 83 2.22 -0.79 -20.13
CA GLU A 83 3.53 -0.31 -19.72
C GLU A 83 3.49 1.18 -19.34
N VAL A 84 4.28 1.54 -18.34
CA VAL A 84 4.52 2.94 -17.96
C VAL A 84 6.00 3.26 -18.01
N LEU A 85 6.31 4.55 -18.12
CA LEU A 85 7.66 5.08 -18.04
C LEU A 85 7.92 5.67 -16.66
N VAL A 86 8.91 5.13 -15.94
CA VAL A 86 9.31 5.62 -14.63
C VAL A 86 10.57 6.48 -14.73
N ASN A 87 10.57 7.60 -14.00
CA ASN A 87 11.71 8.53 -13.85
C ASN A 87 12.30 8.99 -15.17
N VAL A 88 11.42 9.46 -16.07
CA VAL A 88 11.84 10.11 -17.30
C VAL A 88 12.56 11.42 -16.97
N THR A 89 13.71 11.64 -17.58
CA THR A 89 14.45 12.91 -17.53
C THR A 89 14.70 13.45 -18.94
N ASP A 90 15.42 14.57 -19.04
CA ASP A 90 15.92 15.14 -20.29
C ASP A 90 16.96 14.25 -20.99
N THR A 91 17.70 13.47 -20.20
CA THR A 91 18.86 12.66 -20.61
C THR A 91 18.56 11.17 -20.64
N VAL A 92 17.56 10.71 -19.86
CA VAL A 92 17.18 9.31 -19.74
C VAL A 92 15.74 9.14 -20.24
N GLN A 93 15.52 8.15 -21.10
CA GLN A 93 14.20 7.93 -21.68
C GLN A 93 13.14 7.51 -20.65
N GLY A 94 13.58 7.07 -19.48
CA GLY A 94 12.80 6.43 -18.43
C GLY A 94 12.98 4.91 -18.44
N HIS A 95 12.45 4.25 -17.42
CA HIS A 95 12.41 2.80 -17.33
C HIS A 95 11.02 2.30 -17.74
N PHE A 96 10.95 1.44 -18.75
CA PHE A 96 9.72 0.75 -19.11
C PHE A 96 9.44 -0.35 -18.08
N ILE A 97 8.24 -0.30 -17.50
CA ILE A 97 7.77 -1.33 -16.57
C ILE A 97 6.36 -1.76 -16.97
N ASP A 98 6.08 -3.05 -16.86
CA ASP A 98 4.70 -3.55 -16.84
C ASP A 98 4.09 -3.18 -15.49
N ILE A 99 3.00 -2.41 -15.50
CA ILE A 99 2.44 -1.84 -14.27
C ILE A 99 1.89 -2.91 -13.32
N TYR A 100 1.30 -3.99 -13.85
CA TYR A 100 0.72 -5.07 -13.04
C TYR A 100 1.80 -5.95 -12.42
N ASP A 101 2.80 -6.35 -13.21
CA ASP A 101 3.91 -7.15 -12.70
C ASP A 101 4.76 -6.35 -11.70
N PHE A 102 4.98 -5.07 -11.98
CA PHE A 102 5.71 -4.16 -11.10
C PHE A 102 5.00 -3.97 -9.76
N THR A 103 3.71 -3.58 -9.79
CA THR A 103 2.94 -3.34 -8.56
C THR A 103 2.81 -4.62 -7.74
N LYS A 104 2.59 -5.78 -8.38
CA LYS A 104 2.58 -7.08 -7.68
C LYS A 104 3.91 -7.35 -6.96
N ALA A 105 5.03 -7.12 -7.63
CA ALA A 105 6.35 -7.29 -7.02
C ALA A 105 6.59 -6.31 -5.87
N LEU A 106 6.15 -5.06 -6.02
CA LEU A 106 6.27 -4.01 -5.02
C LEU A 106 5.43 -4.31 -3.78
N MET A 107 4.14 -4.63 -3.96
CA MET A 107 3.23 -4.96 -2.87
C MET A 107 3.68 -6.18 -2.09
N SER A 108 4.16 -7.23 -2.78
CA SER A 108 4.72 -8.42 -2.11
C SER A 108 5.91 -8.08 -1.20
N GLU A 109 6.71 -7.08 -1.54
CA GLU A 109 7.86 -6.67 -0.74
C GLU A 109 7.44 -5.71 0.39
N LEU A 110 6.50 -4.78 0.12
CA LEU A 110 5.88 -3.93 1.14
C LEU A 110 5.21 -4.77 2.22
N ASP A 111 4.45 -5.80 1.84
CA ASP A 111 3.79 -6.71 2.78
C ASP A 111 4.80 -7.38 3.71
N ARG A 112 5.92 -7.83 3.16
CA ARG A 112 7.01 -8.41 3.95
C ARG A 112 7.62 -7.40 4.91
N ILE A 113 7.95 -6.20 4.44
CA ILE A 113 8.56 -5.14 5.25
C ILE A 113 7.62 -4.72 6.39
N ARG A 114 6.37 -4.41 6.07
CA ARG A 114 5.36 -3.95 7.02
C ARG A 114 5.03 -5.01 8.07
N THR A 115 4.98 -6.29 7.69
CA THR A 115 4.77 -7.39 8.64
C THR A 115 5.91 -7.49 9.65
N VAL A 116 7.16 -7.38 9.18
CA VAL A 116 8.35 -7.40 10.05
C VAL A 116 8.39 -6.17 10.95
N GLU A 117 8.08 -4.99 10.41
CA GLU A 117 8.04 -3.74 11.17
C GLU A 117 6.97 -3.76 12.25
N PHE A 118 5.75 -4.16 11.91
CA PHE A 118 4.67 -4.36 12.87
C PHE A 118 5.12 -5.30 14.00
N SER A 119 5.64 -6.49 13.66
CA SER A 119 6.06 -7.49 14.64
C SER A 119 7.15 -6.96 15.58
N ARG A 120 8.10 -6.18 15.05
CA ARG A 120 9.15 -5.53 15.86
C ARG A 120 8.62 -4.45 16.79
N ILE A 121 7.65 -3.65 16.34
CA ILE A 121 7.03 -2.62 17.17
C ILE A 121 6.24 -3.28 18.29
N THR A 122 5.36 -4.22 17.95
CA THR A 122 4.56 -4.98 18.93
C THR A 122 5.44 -5.72 19.93
N ALA A 123 6.52 -6.38 19.51
CA ALA A 123 7.43 -7.06 20.44
C ALA A 123 8.14 -6.11 21.41
N ARG A 124 8.29 -4.83 21.03
CA ARG A 124 8.94 -3.80 21.86
C ARG A 124 7.96 -3.10 22.79
N THR A 125 6.74 -2.82 22.35
CA THR A 125 5.72 -2.08 23.11
C THR A 125 4.84 -3.01 23.93
N ASP A 126 4.70 -4.26 23.50
CA ASP A 126 3.67 -5.21 23.96
C ASP A 126 2.24 -4.73 23.72
N GLU A 127 2.05 -3.83 22.75
CA GLU A 127 0.77 -3.19 22.44
C GLU A 127 0.33 -3.52 21.01
N VAL A 128 -0.93 -3.94 20.87
CA VAL A 128 -1.62 -4.09 19.58
C VAL A 128 -2.95 -3.35 19.65
N PHE A 129 -3.22 -2.53 18.64
CA PHE A 129 -4.47 -1.79 18.53
C PHE A 129 -5.38 -2.43 17.49
N GLY A 130 -6.68 -2.39 17.73
CA GLY A 130 -7.69 -2.88 16.80
C GLY A 130 -9.03 -2.19 17.01
N LEU A 131 -9.97 -2.42 16.09
CA LEU A 131 -11.31 -1.86 16.17
C LEU A 131 -12.26 -2.82 16.87
N THR A 132 -13.13 -2.32 17.74
CA THR A 132 -14.14 -3.12 18.44
C THR A 132 -15.53 -2.49 18.32
N ASP A 133 -16.57 -3.33 18.31
CA ASP A 133 -17.92 -2.87 18.57
C ASP A 133 -18.04 -2.34 20.01
N LYS A 134 -18.90 -1.34 20.22
CA LYS A 134 -19.12 -0.74 21.56
C LYS A 134 -19.49 -1.81 22.59
N GLY A 135 -18.65 -1.94 23.62
CA GLY A 135 -18.83 -2.92 24.70
C GLY A 135 -18.33 -4.34 24.40
N SER A 136 -17.77 -4.59 23.21
CA SER A 136 -17.03 -5.81 22.88
C SER A 136 -15.61 -5.76 23.46
N LYS A 137 -15.02 -6.93 23.68
CA LYS A 137 -13.61 -7.09 24.06
C LYS A 137 -12.76 -7.72 22.95
N GLN A 138 -13.37 -8.02 21.81
CA GLN A 138 -12.71 -8.65 20.68
C GLN A 138 -12.67 -7.67 19.51
N PHE A 139 -11.56 -7.68 18.79
CA PHE A 139 -11.46 -6.95 17.54
C PHE A 139 -12.48 -7.47 16.53
N ILE A 140 -13.02 -6.56 15.72
CA ILE A 140 -13.93 -6.89 14.64
C ILE A 140 -13.22 -7.74 13.60
N ILE A 141 -14.03 -8.49 12.85
CA ILE A 141 -13.61 -9.17 11.63
C ILE A 141 -14.31 -8.48 10.47
N ILE A 142 -13.53 -7.95 9.54
CA ILE A 142 -14.04 -7.42 8.29
C ILE A 142 -14.27 -8.60 7.35
N SER A 143 -15.54 -8.86 7.05
CA SER A 143 -15.96 -9.83 6.04
C SER A 143 -16.24 -9.10 4.73
N GLU A 144 -15.44 -9.35 3.70
CA GLU A 144 -15.85 -8.99 2.33
C GLU A 144 -16.93 -9.99 1.88
N ASN A 145 -18.12 -9.52 1.48
CA ASN A 145 -19.21 -10.35 0.95
C ASN A 145 -18.92 -10.95 -0.46
N GLY A 146 -17.65 -11.13 -0.83
CA GLY A 146 -17.20 -11.64 -2.12
C GLY A 146 -16.39 -12.95 -2.00
N GLU A 147 -16.58 -13.88 -2.93
CA GLU A 147 -16.05 -15.25 -2.89
C GLU A 147 -14.50 -15.38 -2.94
N SER A 148 -13.73 -14.28 -2.94
CA SER A 148 -12.30 -14.31 -3.28
C SER A 148 -11.31 -13.79 -2.24
N LYS A 149 -11.74 -13.17 -1.13
CA LYS A 149 -10.80 -12.68 -0.09
C LYS A 149 -11.15 -13.25 1.29
N PRO A 150 -10.15 -13.62 2.11
CA PRO A 150 -10.39 -14.10 3.45
C PRO A 150 -10.97 -12.96 4.30
N ASN A 151 -11.86 -13.34 5.24
CA ASN A 151 -12.19 -12.48 6.38
C ASN A 151 -10.89 -12.04 7.06
N MET A 152 -10.83 -10.80 7.55
CA MET A 152 -9.63 -10.30 8.20
C MET A 152 -9.88 -9.51 9.47
N MET A 153 -9.00 -9.67 10.45
CA MET A 153 -8.93 -8.81 11.63
C MET A 153 -7.99 -7.63 11.34
N PRO A 154 -8.47 -6.38 11.35
CA PRO A 154 -7.60 -5.22 11.15
C PRO A 154 -6.89 -4.87 12.47
N VAL A 155 -5.57 -4.69 12.39
CA VAL A 155 -4.70 -4.40 13.54
C VAL A 155 -3.66 -3.35 13.21
N TRP A 156 -3.26 -2.58 14.22
CA TRP A 156 -2.26 -1.52 14.10
C TRP A 156 -1.22 -1.61 15.19
N SER A 157 0.00 -1.23 14.84
CA SER A 157 1.11 -1.06 15.77
C SER A 157 1.11 0.32 16.45
N ASP A 158 0.23 1.23 16.01
CA ASP A 158 0.11 2.58 16.57
C ASP A 158 -1.36 3.03 16.67
N PHE A 159 -1.71 3.65 17.80
CA PHE A 159 -3.07 4.09 18.09
C PHE A 159 -3.61 5.12 17.08
N LYS A 160 -2.76 6.03 16.59
CA LYS A 160 -3.21 7.15 15.75
C LYS A 160 -3.65 6.68 14.37
N SER A 161 -2.97 5.69 13.80
CA SER A 161 -3.37 5.08 12.53
C SER A 161 -4.69 4.33 12.67
N ALA A 162 -4.87 3.57 13.76
CA ALA A 162 -6.14 2.92 14.06
C ALA A 162 -7.28 3.94 14.24
N GLU A 163 -7.02 5.02 14.99
CA GLU A 163 -7.98 6.12 15.21
C GLU A 163 -8.38 6.78 13.90
N LYS A 164 -7.43 7.04 13.01
CA LYS A 164 -7.72 7.65 11.72
C LYS A 164 -8.62 6.76 10.86
N VAL A 165 -8.38 5.44 10.83
CA VAL A 165 -9.25 4.51 10.10
C VAL A 165 -10.63 4.39 10.75
N ARG A 166 -10.71 4.37 12.09
CA ARG A 166 -11.99 4.45 12.80
C ARG A 166 -12.78 5.67 12.35
N ASP A 167 -12.17 6.86 12.39
CA ASP A 167 -12.87 8.11 12.12
C ASP A 167 -13.33 8.25 10.66
N GLU A 168 -12.63 7.64 9.70
CA GLU A 168 -12.95 7.76 8.28
C GLU A 168 -13.82 6.62 7.75
N ASP A 169 -13.63 5.39 8.24
CA ASP A 169 -14.24 4.18 7.65
C ASP A 169 -15.16 3.40 8.61
N PHE A 170 -15.03 3.58 9.94
CA PHE A 170 -15.72 2.77 10.95
C PHE A 170 -16.15 3.62 12.17
N GLU A 171 -16.88 4.72 11.93
CA GLU A 171 -17.27 5.71 12.96
C GLU A 171 -18.04 5.08 14.15
N GLU A 172 -18.68 3.94 13.93
CA GLU A 172 -19.41 3.18 14.96
C GLU A 172 -18.52 2.38 15.91
N CYS A 173 -17.28 2.09 15.52
CA CYS A 173 -16.32 1.29 16.28
C CYS A 173 -15.54 2.13 17.31
N GLU A 174 -14.88 1.45 18.24
CA GLU A 174 -13.92 2.01 19.18
C GLU A 174 -12.52 1.45 18.90
N VAL A 175 -11.47 2.24 19.16
CA VAL A 175 -10.09 1.71 19.13
C VAL A 175 -9.78 1.13 20.50
N GLN A 176 -9.36 -0.13 20.54
CA GLN A 176 -8.94 -0.81 21.76
C GLN A 176 -7.52 -1.34 21.63
N GLU A 177 -6.79 -1.29 22.76
CA GLU A 177 -5.48 -1.87 22.94
C GLU A 177 -5.57 -3.25 23.61
N VAL A 178 -4.73 -4.18 23.16
CA VAL A 178 -4.51 -5.48 23.80
C VAL A 178 -3.02 -5.80 23.89
N GLU A 179 -2.67 -6.58 24.91
CA GLU A 179 -1.31 -7.09 25.10
C GLU A 179 -0.93 -8.10 23.99
N GLY A 180 0.35 -8.20 23.67
CA GLY A 180 0.86 -9.09 22.63
C GLY A 180 0.54 -10.57 22.88
N GLU A 181 0.53 -11.01 24.14
CA GLU A 181 0.14 -12.38 24.53
C GLU A 181 -1.34 -12.66 24.19
N VAL A 182 -2.23 -11.73 24.52
CA VAL A 182 -3.67 -11.85 24.21
C VAL A 182 -3.88 -11.87 22.70
N PHE A 183 -3.14 -11.04 21.96
CA PHE A 183 -3.19 -11.03 20.51
C PHE A 183 -2.68 -12.34 19.91
N SER A 184 -1.59 -12.91 20.44
CA SER A 184 -1.04 -14.20 19.99
C SER A 184 -2.04 -15.34 20.12
N ASP A 185 -2.82 -15.38 21.21
CA ASP A 185 -3.93 -16.33 21.39
C ASP A 185 -5.03 -16.16 20.33
N TRP A 186 -5.28 -14.93 19.89
CA TRP A 186 -6.27 -14.65 18.85
C TRP A 186 -5.78 -15.10 17.47
N LEU A 187 -4.49 -14.95 17.18
CA LEU A 187 -3.89 -15.47 15.94
C LEU A 187 -4.07 -16.98 15.78
N GLU A 188 -4.08 -17.75 16.86
CA GLU A 188 -4.39 -19.19 16.79
C GLU A 188 -5.80 -19.45 16.27
N LYS A 189 -6.78 -18.69 16.78
CA LYS A 189 -8.18 -18.81 16.37
C LYS A 189 -8.38 -18.38 14.92
N LEU A 190 -7.77 -17.27 14.52
CA LEU A 190 -7.83 -16.78 13.14
C LEU A 190 -7.24 -17.80 12.17
N ARG A 191 -6.09 -18.40 12.51
CA ARG A 191 -5.48 -19.47 11.71
C ARG A 191 -6.44 -20.65 11.55
N ASP A 192 -7.07 -21.09 12.64
CA ASP A 192 -7.96 -22.25 12.62
C ASP A 192 -9.25 -22.00 11.81
N ASN A 193 -9.63 -20.73 11.64
CA ASN A 193 -10.78 -20.28 10.85
C ASN A 193 -10.44 -19.90 9.40
N ASP A 194 -9.18 -20.00 8.96
CA ASP A 194 -8.69 -19.50 7.66
C ASP A 194 -8.91 -17.98 7.47
N GLU A 195 -8.75 -17.22 8.56
CA GLU A 195 -8.89 -15.76 8.60
C GLU A 195 -7.52 -15.06 8.55
N GLY A 196 -7.48 -13.94 7.84
CA GLY A 196 -6.30 -13.10 7.68
C GLY A 196 -6.17 -12.02 8.76
N VAL A 197 -5.06 -11.31 8.71
CA VAL A 197 -4.80 -10.12 9.52
C VAL A 197 -4.44 -8.97 8.59
N GLY A 198 -5.18 -7.87 8.68
CA GLY A 198 -4.91 -6.63 7.98
C GLY A 198 -4.01 -5.74 8.83
N ILE A 199 -2.77 -5.55 8.43
CA ILE A 199 -1.76 -4.80 9.19
C ILE A 199 -1.72 -3.34 8.74
N ASN A 200 -1.82 -2.43 9.72
CA ASN A 200 -1.64 -0.99 9.55
C ASN A 200 -2.42 -0.43 8.34
N LEU A 201 -3.70 -0.80 8.22
CA LEU A 201 -4.55 -0.33 7.14
C LEU A 201 -4.62 1.21 7.15
N LYS A 202 -4.75 1.81 5.95
CA LYS A 202 -4.98 3.24 5.78
C LYS A 202 -6.45 3.47 5.38
N PRO A 203 -7.00 4.66 5.59
CA PRO A 203 -8.38 4.95 5.22
C PRO A 203 -8.68 4.70 3.75
N GLY A 204 -9.80 4.01 3.48
CA GLY A 204 -10.31 3.72 2.15
C GLY A 204 -9.43 2.79 1.29
N VAL A 205 -8.45 2.09 1.86
CA VAL A 205 -7.56 1.20 1.09
C VAL A 205 -7.36 -0.15 1.78
N VAL A 206 -7.14 -1.18 0.97
CA VAL A 206 -6.75 -2.50 1.46
C VAL A 206 -5.22 -2.48 1.57
N GLY A 207 -4.73 -2.39 2.80
CA GLY A 207 -3.30 -2.46 3.11
C GLY A 207 -2.74 -3.87 3.07
N THR A 208 -1.71 -4.13 3.87
CA THR A 208 -1.05 -5.44 3.93
C THR A 208 -1.94 -6.47 4.62
N ILE A 209 -2.32 -7.53 3.90
CA ILE A 209 -3.04 -8.68 4.44
C ILE A 209 -2.12 -9.89 4.50
N VAL A 210 -1.98 -10.49 5.68
CA VAL A 210 -1.18 -11.70 5.88
C VAL A 210 -1.98 -12.79 6.57
N SER A 211 -1.55 -14.04 6.41
CA SER A 211 -2.12 -15.13 7.17
C SER A 211 -1.77 -14.98 8.66
N ALA A 212 -2.68 -15.38 9.55
CA ALA A 212 -2.41 -15.39 10.99
C ALA A 212 -1.18 -16.24 11.35
N GLN A 213 -0.92 -17.33 10.61
CA GLN A 213 0.27 -18.17 10.81
C GLN A 213 1.58 -17.43 10.44
N THR A 214 1.58 -16.67 9.35
CA THR A 214 2.73 -15.86 8.93
C THR A 214 3.05 -14.83 10.01
N LEU A 215 2.05 -14.08 10.47
CA LEU A 215 2.25 -13.06 11.50
C LEU A 215 2.68 -13.66 12.84
N LYS A 216 2.10 -14.78 13.25
CA LYS A 216 2.50 -15.49 14.48
C LYS A 216 3.96 -15.92 14.45
N ASN A 217 4.44 -16.40 13.30
CA ASN A 217 5.85 -16.79 13.15
C ASN A 217 6.80 -15.59 13.29
N GLU A 218 6.40 -14.41 12.81
CA GLU A 218 7.19 -13.17 12.92
C GLU A 218 7.13 -12.56 14.34
N LEU A 219 6.04 -12.77 15.08
CA LEU A 219 5.88 -12.35 16.48
C LEU A 219 6.57 -13.29 17.48
N SER A 220 7.00 -14.48 17.05
CA SER A 220 7.60 -15.47 17.94
C SER A 220 8.94 -14.96 18.48
N TYR A 221 8.93 -14.58 19.77
CA TYR A 221 10.07 -14.11 20.57
C TYR A 221 11.29 -15.05 20.56
#